data_AF-A0A2N0PMT4-F1
#
_entry.id   AF-A0A2N0PMT4-F1
#
_cell.length_a   1.000
_cell.length_b   1.000
_cell.length_c   1.000
_cell.angle_alpha   90.00
_cell.angle_beta   90.00
_cell.angle_gamma   90.00
#
_symmetry.space_group_name_H-M   'P 1'
#
loop_
_entity.id
_entity.type
_entity.pdbx_description
1 polymer ?
#
loop_
_entity_poly.entity_id
_entity_poly.type
_entity_poly.pdbx_seq_one_letter_code
_entity_poly.pdbx_strand_id
1 'polypeptide(L)'
;MENFGDYHDLYLKTDVLLLVNVFINYTIMCLIIPQFKHIYGTGWSYIIDDLNYTQAKAFGLVLNEMDATKNWENHLINVFKSCYVHFKRKIYEKRYDDILANDMLALLTATSEVEINNLFNKIETKKPALEWATFYQQKWVIASLNKCISKIDNETWITTPDITIVQNLYT
;
A
#
# COMPACT_ATOMS: atom_id res chain seq x y z
N MET A 1 14.69 31.37 -6.86
CA MET A 1 15.43 30.10 -6.78
C MET A 1 15.52 29.80 -5.29
N GLU A 2 14.50 29.12 -4.77
CA GLU A 2 14.35 28.83 -3.34
C GLU A 2 14.77 27.38 -3.09
N ASN A 3 15.50 27.20 -2.00
CA ASN A 3 16.32 26.05 -1.69
C ASN A 3 15.44 24.93 -1.10
N PHE A 4 15.26 23.83 -1.82
CA PHE A 4 14.49 22.64 -1.42
C PHE A 4 15.22 21.76 -0.37
N GLY A 5 16.01 22.38 0.52
CA GLY A 5 16.99 21.71 1.35
C GLY A 5 16.50 21.12 2.67
N ASP A 6 15.44 21.66 3.29
CA ASP A 6 15.31 21.49 4.76
C ASP A 6 13.98 20.85 5.25
N TYR A 7 13.21 20.17 4.40
CA TYR A 7 11.92 19.56 4.82
C TYR A 7 11.91 18.04 4.95
N HIS A 8 13.02 17.33 4.70
CA HIS A 8 12.98 15.87 4.60
C HIS A 8 13.11 15.10 5.92
N ASP A 9 13.62 15.71 6.99
CA ASP A 9 13.95 14.98 8.23
C ASP A 9 12.94 15.15 9.38
N LEU A 10 11.93 16.02 9.25
CA LEU A 10 10.88 16.18 10.28
C LEU A 10 9.67 15.25 10.11
N TYR A 11 9.47 14.65 8.94
CA TYR A 11 8.28 13.82 8.67
C TYR A 11 8.38 12.39 9.22
N LEU A 12 9.57 11.88 9.53
CA LEU A 12 9.77 10.47 9.88
C LEU A 12 9.38 10.06 11.31
N LYS A 13 8.94 10.99 12.17
CA LYS A 13 8.76 10.71 13.62
C LYS A 13 7.33 10.88 14.14
N THR A 14 6.37 11.31 13.32
CA THR A 14 4.99 11.59 13.74
C THR A 14 3.92 10.66 13.13
N ASP A 15 4.28 9.76 12.24
CA ASP A 15 3.31 9.08 11.36
C ASP A 15 2.48 7.95 11.98
N VAL A 16 2.85 7.41 13.16
CA VAL A 16 2.04 6.35 13.81
C VAL A 16 0.66 6.86 14.22
N LEU A 17 0.54 8.17 14.48
CA LEU A 17 -0.69 8.80 14.93
C LEU A 17 -1.53 9.36 13.79
N LEU A 18 -0.97 9.70 12.62
CA LEU A 18 -1.70 10.51 11.64
C LEU A 18 -2.78 9.75 10.87
N LEU A 19 -2.59 8.50 10.42
CA LEU A 19 -3.63 7.84 9.63
C LEU A 19 -4.81 7.32 10.46
N VAL A 20 -4.52 6.69 11.61
CA VAL A 20 -5.55 6.25 12.54
C VAL A 20 -6.24 7.47 13.15
N ASN A 21 -5.52 8.56 13.48
CA ASN A 21 -6.19 9.79 13.90
C ASN A 21 -6.91 10.50 12.76
N VAL A 22 -6.49 10.43 11.49
CA VAL A 22 -7.28 11.00 10.39
C VAL A 22 -8.57 10.20 10.24
N PHE A 23 -8.53 8.87 10.27
CA PHE A 23 -9.72 8.03 10.17
C PHE A 23 -10.66 8.21 11.38
N ILE A 24 -10.10 8.17 12.60
CA ILE A 24 -10.85 8.35 13.85
C ILE A 24 -11.33 9.80 14.00
N ASN A 25 -10.48 10.81 13.75
CA ASN A 25 -10.90 12.21 13.83
C ASN A 25 -11.90 12.55 12.73
N TYR A 26 -11.80 12.01 11.52
CA TYR A 26 -12.82 12.20 10.49
C TYR A 26 -14.15 11.55 10.90
N THR A 27 -14.12 10.35 11.48
CA THR A 27 -15.31 9.67 11.99
C THR A 27 -15.95 10.44 13.16
N ILE A 28 -15.15 10.98 14.08
CA ILE A 28 -15.60 11.76 15.25
C ILE A 28 -16.07 13.16 14.84
N MET A 29 -15.41 13.81 13.89
CA MET A 29 -15.70 15.18 13.48
C MET A 29 -16.86 15.27 12.48
N CYS A 30 -17.06 14.25 11.64
CA CYS A 30 -18.11 14.25 10.61
C CYS A 30 -19.33 13.37 10.93
N LEU A 31 -19.30 12.53 11.99
CA LEU A 31 -20.36 11.54 12.30
C LEU A 31 -20.72 10.60 11.12
N ILE A 32 -19.86 10.52 10.09
CA ILE A 32 -20.06 9.70 8.90
C ILE A 32 -18.97 8.64 8.89
N ILE A 33 -19.38 7.38 8.95
CA ILE A 33 -18.49 6.23 8.75
C ILE A 33 -18.16 6.16 7.25
N PRO A 34 -16.87 6.21 6.85
CA PRO A 34 -16.50 6.05 5.45
C PRO A 34 -16.99 4.72 4.90
N GLN A 35 -17.73 4.77 3.78
CA GLN A 35 -18.14 3.56 3.08
C GLN A 35 -17.08 3.18 2.06
N PHE A 36 -16.73 1.89 2.01
CA PHE A 36 -15.87 1.33 0.98
C PHE A 36 -16.69 0.62 -0.08
N LYS A 37 -16.38 0.89 -1.34
CA LYS A 37 -17.01 0.25 -2.51
C LYS A 37 -16.95 -1.28 -2.41
N HIS A 38 -15.85 -1.81 -1.87
CA HIS A 38 -15.68 -3.24 -1.62
C HIS A 38 -16.77 -3.85 -0.71
N ILE A 39 -17.24 -3.11 0.30
CA ILE A 39 -18.18 -3.60 1.31
C ILE A 39 -19.62 -3.24 0.91
N TYR A 40 -19.85 -2.00 0.49
CA TYR A 40 -21.19 -1.43 0.29
C TYR A 40 -21.59 -1.27 -1.18
N GLY A 41 -20.68 -1.54 -2.13
CA GLY A 41 -20.89 -1.27 -3.56
C GLY A 41 -20.72 0.20 -3.96
N THR A 42 -20.64 1.11 -2.99
CA THR A 42 -20.45 2.56 -3.16
C THR A 42 -19.41 3.12 -2.19
N GLY A 43 -18.93 4.34 -2.44
CA GLY A 43 -17.95 5.02 -1.58
C GLY A 43 -16.51 4.87 -2.06
N TRP A 44 -15.57 4.89 -1.12
CA TRP A 44 -14.14 4.89 -1.42
C TRP A 44 -13.71 3.57 -2.06
N SER A 45 -13.01 3.66 -3.19
CA SER A 45 -12.57 2.47 -3.93
C SER A 45 -11.25 1.91 -3.43
N TYR A 46 -10.38 2.77 -2.86
CA TYR A 46 -9.09 2.39 -2.29
C TYR A 46 -8.58 3.44 -1.30
N ILE A 47 -7.50 3.10 -0.59
CA ILE A 47 -6.62 4.00 0.16
C ILE A 47 -5.20 3.78 -0.35
N ILE A 48 -4.44 4.88 -0.48
CA ILE A 48 -3.00 4.83 -0.70
C ILE A 48 -2.29 5.18 0.59
N ASP A 49 -1.32 4.37 0.98
CA ASP A 49 -0.46 4.67 2.11
C ASP A 49 0.96 4.15 1.92
N ASP A 50 1.85 4.53 2.83
CA ASP A 50 3.10 3.80 2.98
C ASP A 50 2.82 2.38 3.52
N LEU A 51 3.60 1.41 3.04
CA LEU A 51 3.43 0.03 3.46
C LEU A 51 4.00 -0.14 4.88
N ASN A 52 3.15 0.13 5.87
CA ASN A 52 3.39 -0.07 7.30
C ASN A 52 2.47 -1.17 7.83
N TYR A 53 3.07 -2.27 8.30
CA TYR A 53 2.33 -3.44 8.76
C TYR A 53 1.29 -3.12 9.84
N THR A 54 1.68 -2.33 10.85
CA THR A 54 0.81 -2.02 11.99
C THR A 54 -0.40 -1.21 11.55
N GLN A 55 -0.19 -0.20 10.70
CA GLN A 55 -1.27 0.65 10.18
C GLN A 55 -2.18 -0.13 9.23
N ALA A 56 -1.61 -0.87 8.28
CA ALA A 56 -2.38 -1.70 7.35
C ALA A 56 -3.22 -2.74 8.09
N LYS A 57 -2.66 -3.40 9.10
CA LYS A 57 -3.40 -4.36 9.93
C LYS A 57 -4.50 -3.68 10.73
N ALA A 58 -4.22 -2.56 11.39
CA ALA A 58 -5.22 -1.80 12.13
C ALA A 58 -6.39 -1.38 11.21
N PHE A 59 -6.08 -0.88 10.03
CA PHE A 59 -7.07 -0.53 9.02
C PHE A 59 -7.89 -1.75 8.55
N GLY A 60 -7.23 -2.87 8.26
CA GLY A 60 -7.92 -4.11 7.88
C GLY A 60 -8.83 -4.64 9.00
N LEU A 61 -8.45 -4.48 10.27
CA LEU A 61 -9.30 -4.85 11.40
C LEU A 61 -10.55 -3.96 11.50
N VAL A 62 -10.41 -2.66 11.27
CA VAL A 62 -11.56 -1.74 11.16
C VAL A 62 -12.50 -2.18 10.03
N LEU A 63 -11.97 -2.56 8.87
CA LEU A 63 -12.81 -3.08 7.76
C LEU A 63 -13.51 -4.40 8.12
N ASN A 64 -12.81 -5.28 8.84
CA ASN A 64 -13.37 -6.55 9.32
C ASN A 64 -14.48 -6.34 10.38
N GLU A 65 -14.43 -5.25 11.16
CA GLU A 65 -15.53 -4.84 12.02
C GLU A 65 -16.74 -4.32 11.22
N MET A 66 -16.50 -3.67 10.07
CA MET A 66 -17.56 -3.24 9.15
C MET A 66 -18.20 -4.40 8.37
N ASP A 67 -17.42 -5.41 7.97
CA ASP A 67 -17.86 -6.61 7.24
C ASP A 67 -17.11 -7.86 7.70
N ALA A 68 -17.66 -8.56 8.69
CA ALA A 68 -17.04 -9.77 9.24
C ALA A 68 -17.07 -11.00 8.29
N THR A 69 -17.58 -10.88 7.06
CA THR A 69 -17.58 -12.00 6.09
C THR A 69 -16.20 -12.30 5.52
N LYS A 70 -15.23 -11.38 5.69
CA LYS A 70 -13.86 -11.48 5.17
C LYS A 70 -12.89 -11.12 6.28
N ASN A 71 -11.73 -11.76 6.32
CA ASN A 71 -10.69 -11.37 7.27
C ASN A 71 -10.03 -10.04 6.85
N TRP A 72 -9.27 -9.45 7.78
CA TRP A 72 -8.60 -8.17 7.58
C TRP A 72 -7.67 -8.14 6.35
N GLU A 73 -6.92 -9.22 6.07
CA GLU A 73 -6.04 -9.30 4.90
C GLU A 73 -6.83 -9.30 3.59
N ASN A 74 -7.94 -10.05 3.54
CA ASN A 74 -8.77 -10.10 2.36
C ASN A 74 -9.44 -8.73 2.12
N HIS A 75 -9.80 -7.99 3.16
CA HIS A 75 -10.21 -6.60 2.96
C HIS A 75 -9.11 -5.75 2.33
N LEU A 76 -7.88 -5.82 2.84
CA LEU A 76 -6.75 -5.06 2.28
C LEU A 76 -6.50 -5.35 0.80
N ILE A 77 -6.62 -6.61 0.36
CA ILE A 77 -6.49 -6.97 -1.08
C ILE A 77 -7.47 -6.19 -1.97
N ASN A 78 -8.62 -5.77 -1.44
CA ASN A 78 -9.66 -5.08 -2.19
C ASN A 78 -9.56 -3.55 -2.13
N VAL A 79 -8.82 -2.97 -1.18
CA VAL A 79 -8.85 -1.51 -0.96
C VAL A 79 -7.49 -0.87 -0.72
N PHE A 80 -6.43 -1.61 -0.43
CA PHE A 80 -5.14 -1.02 -0.06
C PHE A 80 -4.20 -1.00 -1.27
N LYS A 81 -3.72 0.20 -1.64
CA LYS A 81 -2.66 0.41 -2.65
C LYS A 81 -1.43 0.98 -1.95
N SER A 82 -0.29 0.34 -2.11
CA SER A 82 0.98 0.87 -1.59
C SER A 82 1.46 2.04 -2.43
N CYS A 83 1.98 3.09 -1.78
CA CYS A 83 2.62 4.19 -2.47
C CYS A 83 3.92 3.75 -3.16
N TYR A 84 3.94 3.80 -4.50
CA TYR A 84 5.08 3.35 -5.29
C TYR A 84 6.33 4.20 -5.07
N VAL A 85 6.18 5.50 -4.83
CA VAL A 85 7.32 6.38 -4.51
C VAL A 85 8.02 5.90 -3.23
N HIS A 86 7.25 5.58 -2.20
CA HIS A 86 7.78 5.07 -0.93
C HIS A 86 8.43 3.70 -1.09
N PHE A 87 7.81 2.80 -1.85
CA PHE A 87 8.37 1.48 -2.16
C PHE A 87 9.73 1.59 -2.88
N LYS A 88 9.78 2.39 -3.95
CA LYS A 88 11.01 2.63 -4.72
C LYS A 88 12.10 3.22 -3.84
N ARG A 89 11.78 4.23 -3.02
CA ARG A 89 12.73 4.86 -2.10
C ARG A 89 13.34 3.86 -1.11
N LYS A 90 12.52 3.00 -0.50
CA LYS A 90 13.00 1.96 0.44
C LYS A 90 13.99 0.99 -0.21
N ILE A 91 13.80 0.64 -1.49
CA ILE A 91 14.74 -0.21 -2.24
C ILE A 91 16.08 0.51 -2.44
N TYR A 92 16.04 1.77 -2.87
CA TYR A 92 17.26 2.57 -3.09
C TYR A 92 18.04 2.81 -1.80
N GLU A 93 17.37 3.12 -0.69
CA GLU A 93 18.00 3.35 0.62
C GLU A 93 18.75 2.11 1.14
N LYS A 94 18.26 0.91 0.82
CA LYS A 94 18.89 -0.36 1.22
C LYS A 94 20.14 -0.71 0.41
N ARG A 95 20.42 0.01 -0.69
CA ARG A 95 21.61 -0.18 -1.54
C ARG A 95 21.80 -1.63 -2.00
N TYR A 96 20.71 -2.28 -2.42
CA TYR A 96 20.80 -3.56 -3.12
C TYR A 96 21.61 -3.43 -4.42
N ASP A 97 22.19 -4.53 -4.90
CA ASP A 97 22.78 -4.54 -6.24
C ASP A 97 21.72 -4.24 -7.30
N ASP A 98 22.14 -3.62 -8.41
CA ASP A 98 21.23 -3.17 -9.47
C ASP A 98 20.34 -4.30 -10.01
N ILE A 99 20.88 -5.52 -10.11
CA ILE A 99 20.13 -6.68 -10.59
C ILE A 99 18.99 -6.99 -9.61
N LEU A 100 19.29 -7.07 -8.31
CA LEU A 100 18.28 -7.31 -7.27
C LEU A 100 17.26 -6.18 -7.20
N ALA A 101 17.70 -4.93 -7.24
CA ALA A 101 16.80 -3.77 -7.23
C ALA A 101 15.85 -3.80 -8.44
N ASN A 102 16.35 -4.13 -9.63
CA ASN A 102 15.53 -4.26 -10.84
C ASN A 102 14.51 -5.40 -10.73
N ASP A 103 14.89 -6.57 -10.21
CA ASP A 103 13.96 -7.67 -9.97
C ASP A 103 12.85 -7.28 -8.97
N MET A 104 13.19 -6.55 -7.89
CA MET A 104 12.20 -6.04 -6.93
C MET A 104 11.26 -5.00 -7.56
N LEU A 105 11.79 -4.09 -8.38
CA LEU A 105 11.00 -3.05 -9.04
C LEU A 105 10.07 -3.62 -10.13
N ALA A 106 10.48 -4.71 -10.78
CA ALA A 106 9.67 -5.39 -11.79
C ALA A 106 8.34 -5.93 -11.24
N LEU A 107 8.23 -6.14 -9.92
CA LEU A 107 6.97 -6.53 -9.27
C LEU A 107 5.85 -5.50 -9.49
N LEU A 108 6.17 -4.22 -9.71
CA LEU A 108 5.16 -3.18 -9.95
C LEU A 108 4.48 -3.34 -11.32
N THR A 109 5.19 -3.90 -12.29
CA THR A 109 4.75 -3.98 -13.69
C THR A 109 4.48 -5.40 -14.18
N ALA A 110 4.79 -6.41 -13.36
CA ALA A 110 4.51 -7.80 -13.68
C ALA A 110 3.03 -7.99 -14.05
N THR A 111 2.78 -8.78 -15.07
CA THR A 111 1.48 -8.89 -15.73
C THR A 111 0.71 -10.15 -15.36
N SER A 112 1.30 -11.04 -14.57
CA SER A 112 0.66 -12.27 -14.12
C SER A 112 1.21 -12.73 -12.77
N GLU A 113 0.41 -13.55 -12.05
CA GLU A 113 0.85 -14.21 -10.81
C GLU A 113 2.05 -15.13 -11.06
N VAL A 114 2.13 -15.78 -12.23
CA VAL A 114 3.28 -16.61 -12.63
C VAL A 114 4.55 -15.77 -12.73
N GLU A 115 4.48 -14.59 -13.35
CA GLU A 115 5.61 -13.67 -13.46
C GLU A 115 6.06 -13.16 -12.08
N ILE A 116 5.11 -12.81 -11.21
CA ILE A 116 5.37 -12.40 -9.83
C ILE A 116 6.09 -13.51 -9.04
N ASN A 117 5.59 -14.75 -9.13
CA ASN A 117 6.21 -15.88 -8.44
C ASN A 117 7.63 -16.14 -8.96
N ASN A 118 7.85 -16.01 -10.27
CA ASN A 118 9.19 -16.12 -10.85
C ASN A 118 10.14 -15.01 -10.37
N LEU A 119 9.65 -13.77 -10.20
CA LEU A 119 10.44 -12.68 -9.62
C LEU A 119 10.81 -12.98 -8.16
N PHE A 120 9.86 -13.42 -7.34
CA PHE A 120 10.16 -13.79 -5.96
C PHE A 120 11.18 -14.92 -5.86
N ASN A 121 11.05 -15.97 -6.67
CA ASN A 121 12.02 -17.06 -6.73
C ASN A 121 13.44 -16.54 -7.03
N LYS A 122 13.59 -15.54 -7.91
CA LYS A 122 14.89 -14.90 -8.17
C LYS A 122 15.39 -14.10 -6.96
N ILE A 123 14.53 -13.29 -6.36
CA ILE A 123 14.86 -12.41 -5.23
C ILE A 123 15.31 -13.22 -4.01
N GLU A 124 14.62 -14.31 -3.68
CA GLU A 124 14.89 -15.16 -2.51
C GLU A 124 16.27 -15.84 -2.55
N THR A 125 16.82 -16.10 -3.74
CA THR A 125 18.16 -16.68 -3.87
C THR A 125 19.25 -15.76 -3.33
N LYS A 126 18.96 -14.46 -3.16
CA LYS A 126 19.90 -13.48 -2.63
C LYS A 126 19.67 -13.27 -1.14
N LYS A 127 20.61 -13.73 -0.31
CA LYS A 127 20.57 -13.61 1.17
C LYS A 127 20.13 -12.24 1.74
N PRO A 128 20.54 -11.06 1.22
CA PRO A 128 20.09 -9.79 1.79
C PRO A 128 18.59 -9.50 1.56
N ALA A 129 17.92 -10.27 0.70
CA ALA A 129 16.53 -10.06 0.32
C ALA A 129 15.56 -11.12 0.85
N LEU A 130 16.02 -12.13 1.60
CA LEU A 130 15.13 -13.21 2.06
C LEU A 130 14.02 -12.68 2.98
N GLU A 131 14.37 -11.88 4.00
CA GLU A 131 13.38 -11.28 4.91
C GLU A 131 12.43 -10.33 4.17
N TRP A 132 12.97 -9.58 3.20
CA TRP A 132 12.19 -8.71 2.33
C TRP A 132 11.20 -9.54 1.51
N ALA A 133 11.64 -10.61 0.86
CA ALA A 133 10.79 -11.47 0.04
C ALA A 133 9.67 -12.11 0.87
N THR A 134 10.01 -12.67 2.04
CA THR A 134 9.02 -13.23 2.98
C THR A 134 7.94 -12.22 3.36
N PHE A 135 8.31 -10.95 3.59
CA PHE A 135 7.33 -9.91 3.89
C PHE A 135 6.46 -9.58 2.67
N TYR A 136 7.08 -9.34 1.51
CA TYR A 136 6.38 -8.89 0.30
C TYR A 136 5.56 -9.98 -0.40
N GLN A 137 5.86 -11.27 -0.18
CA GLN A 137 5.06 -12.39 -0.66
C GLN A 137 3.71 -12.56 0.04
N GLN A 138 3.53 -11.95 1.22
CA GLN A 138 2.22 -11.94 1.86
C GLN A 138 1.17 -11.41 0.88
N LYS A 139 0.08 -12.16 0.71
CA LYS A 139 -0.87 -11.92 -0.38
C LYS A 139 -1.42 -10.48 -0.40
N TRP A 140 -1.73 -9.93 0.78
CA TRP A 140 -2.21 -8.55 0.92
C TRP A 140 -1.13 -7.50 0.59
N VAL A 141 0.14 -7.81 0.81
CA VAL A 141 1.26 -6.93 0.51
C VAL A 141 1.47 -6.84 -1.01
N ILE A 142 1.66 -7.97 -1.69
CA ILE A 142 1.85 -7.96 -3.14
C ILE A 142 0.59 -7.47 -3.87
N ALA A 143 -0.61 -7.76 -3.37
CA ALA A 143 -1.87 -7.19 -3.88
C ALA A 143 -1.88 -5.65 -3.83
N SER A 144 -1.23 -5.05 -2.83
CA SER A 144 -1.16 -3.59 -2.74
C SER A 144 -0.18 -2.97 -3.74
N LEU A 145 0.71 -3.76 -4.33
CA LEU A 145 1.74 -3.29 -5.26
C LEU A 145 1.44 -3.65 -6.71
N ASN A 146 0.65 -4.70 -6.95
CA ASN A 146 0.43 -5.21 -8.30
C ASN A 146 -1.06 -5.49 -8.57
N LYS A 147 -1.56 -4.89 -9.66
CA LYS A 147 -2.96 -5.00 -10.09
C LYS A 147 -3.42 -6.42 -10.41
N CYS A 148 -2.52 -7.32 -10.80
CA CYS A 148 -2.87 -8.69 -11.14
C CYS A 148 -3.23 -9.52 -9.91
N ILE A 149 -2.76 -9.12 -8.72
CA ILE A 149 -3.12 -9.76 -7.44
C ILE A 149 -4.18 -8.94 -6.70
N SER A 150 -4.19 -7.63 -6.88
CA SER A 150 -5.21 -6.75 -6.32
C SER A 150 -6.63 -7.10 -6.78
N LYS A 151 -7.61 -6.82 -5.93
CA LYS A 151 -9.03 -6.83 -6.29
C LYS A 151 -9.61 -5.42 -6.51
N ILE A 152 -8.79 -4.38 -6.39
CA ILE A 152 -9.16 -3.03 -6.85
C ILE A 152 -9.41 -3.10 -8.36
N ASP A 153 -10.50 -2.50 -8.83
CA ASP A 153 -10.82 -2.56 -10.25
C ASP A 153 -9.75 -1.88 -11.13
N ASN A 154 -9.53 -2.42 -12.33
CA ASN A 154 -8.40 -2.04 -13.17
C ASN A 154 -8.45 -0.58 -13.62
N GLU A 155 -9.65 -0.03 -13.86
CA GLU A 155 -9.81 1.38 -14.19
C GLU A 155 -9.32 2.25 -13.03
N THR A 156 -9.86 2.00 -11.82
CA THR A 156 -9.47 2.69 -10.60
C THR A 156 -7.96 2.57 -10.37
N TRP A 157 -7.37 1.38 -10.50
CA TRP A 157 -5.93 1.17 -10.30
C TRP A 157 -5.07 2.06 -11.21
N ILE A 158 -5.43 2.16 -12.49
CA ILE A 158 -4.69 2.90 -13.52
C ILE A 158 -4.84 4.42 -13.34
N THR A 159 -6.05 4.90 -13.01
CA THR A 159 -6.30 6.33 -12.81
C THR A 159 -5.73 6.86 -11.49
N THR A 160 -5.36 5.95 -10.58
CA THR A 160 -4.83 6.29 -9.27
C THR A 160 -3.38 6.76 -9.37
N PRO A 161 -3.06 7.98 -8.92
CA PRO A 161 -1.69 8.48 -8.91
C PRO A 161 -0.78 7.60 -8.05
N ASP A 162 0.48 7.48 -8.44
CA ASP A 162 1.49 6.69 -7.72
C ASP A 162 2.09 7.40 -6.49
N ILE A 163 1.45 8.51 -6.09
CA ILE A 163 1.83 9.39 -4.98
C ILE A 163 0.80 9.30 -3.86
N THR A 164 1.23 9.51 -2.61
CA THR A 164 0.31 9.59 -1.46
C THR A 164 -0.63 10.77 -1.67
N ILE A 165 -1.90 10.50 -1.96
CA ILE A 165 -2.95 11.53 -2.01
C ILE A 165 -4.01 11.13 -1.01
N VAL A 166 -4.14 11.89 0.07
CA VAL A 166 -5.40 11.98 0.80
C VAL A 166 -6.34 12.76 -0.10
N GLN A 167 -7.15 12.07 -0.91
CA GLN A 167 -8.14 12.76 -1.75
C GLN A 167 -9.25 13.31 -0.86
N ASN A 168 -9.14 14.58 -0.49
CA ASN A 168 -10.30 15.40 -0.13
C ASN A 168 -11.13 15.58 -1.41
N LEU A 169 -12.10 14.71 -1.65
CA LEU A 169 -13.13 14.98 -2.66
C LEU A 169 -14.19 15.86 -2.01
N TYR A 170 -14.01 17.17 -2.13
CA TYR A 170 -15.13 18.12 -2.09
C TYR A 170 -15.61 18.33 -3.52
N THR A 171 -16.83 17.86 -3.79
CA THR A 171 -17.82 18.54 -4.63
C THR A 171 -19.18 18.29 -4.03
#